data_AF-A0A1Q8QC47-F1
#
_entry.id   AF-A0A1Q8QC47-F1
#
_cell.length_a   1.000
_cell.length_b   1.000
_cell.length_c   1.000
_cell.angle_alpha   90.00
_cell.angle_beta   90.00
_cell.angle_gamma   90.00
#
_symmetry.space_group_name_H-M   'P 1'
#
loop_
_entity.id
_entity.type
_entity.pdbx_description
1 polymer ?
#
loop_
_entity_poly.entity_id
_entity_poly.type
_entity_poly.pdbx_seq_one_letter_code
_entity_poly.pdbx_strand_id
1 'polypeptide(L)'
;MRKHHEAIVNSKSAMAYAILKKFGHREELVGSEIFSAELLAWGNYIDAMVMFDKNILVKLGGYEKMEIGGWEDYNLICNLIENKYEGCYIGEILCLYRVHGESMLHVVTNKKEEQLREIFRNRFSFIAF
;
A
#
# COMPACT_ATOMS: atom_id res chain seq x y z
N MET A 1 14.13 7.73 -0.76
CA MET A 1 14.81 7.25 0.48
C MET A 1 14.93 8.35 1.54
N ARG A 2 15.79 9.38 1.40
CA ARG A 2 15.99 10.41 2.46
C ARG A 2 14.69 11.08 2.97
N LYS A 3 13.86 11.59 2.05
CA LYS A 3 12.59 12.24 2.41
C LYS A 3 11.60 11.32 3.13
N HIS A 4 11.56 10.03 2.80
CA HIS A 4 10.70 9.06 3.47
C HIS A 4 11.17 8.80 4.90
N HIS A 5 12.48 8.66 5.09
CA HIS A 5 13.07 8.53 6.42
C HIS A 5 12.81 9.78 7.29
N GLU A 6 13.05 10.98 6.74
CA GLU A 6 12.76 12.24 7.44
C GLU A 6 11.26 12.35 7.80
N ALA A 7 10.36 11.95 6.89
CA ALA A 7 8.93 11.92 7.15
C ALA A 7 8.57 11.00 8.34
N ILE A 8 9.04 9.74 8.34
CA ILE A 8 8.81 8.78 9.44
C ILE A 8 9.34 9.33 10.77
N VAL A 9 10.57 9.84 10.79
CA VAL A 9 11.21 10.34 12.03
C VAL A 9 10.45 11.54 12.59
N ASN A 10 10.04 12.48 11.74
CA ASN A 10 9.38 13.71 12.16
C ASN A 10 7.92 13.49 12.57
N SER A 11 7.18 12.64 11.84
CA SER A 11 5.78 12.38 12.12
C SER A 11 5.56 11.29 13.17
N LYS A 12 6.56 10.42 13.38
CA LYS A 12 6.45 9.18 14.16
C LYS A 12 5.36 8.22 13.61
N SER A 13 5.02 8.37 12.34
CA SER A 13 4.08 7.47 11.64
C SER A 13 4.71 6.10 11.42
N ALA A 14 3.89 5.07 11.27
CA ALA A 14 4.40 3.72 11.00
C ALA A 14 4.88 3.52 9.57
N MET A 15 4.51 4.43 8.67
CA MET A 15 4.95 4.42 7.29
C MET A 15 5.00 5.83 6.72
N ALA A 16 5.74 6.02 5.65
CA ALA A 16 5.70 7.20 4.82
C ALA A 16 5.64 6.81 3.34
N TYR A 17 4.78 7.47 2.59
CA TYR A 17 4.60 7.23 1.16
C TYR A 17 4.53 8.56 0.39
N ALA A 18 4.88 8.46 -0.89
CA ALA A 18 4.94 9.57 -1.82
C ALA A 18 4.08 9.24 -3.04
N ILE A 19 3.97 10.20 -3.96
CA ILE A 19 3.27 9.98 -5.22
C ILE A 19 4.16 9.15 -6.14
N LEU A 20 3.62 8.05 -6.65
CA LEU A 20 4.21 7.26 -7.72
C LEU A 20 3.66 7.74 -9.06
N LYS A 21 4.54 8.17 -9.97
CA LYS A 21 4.13 8.45 -11.35
C LYS A 21 4.40 7.24 -12.24
N LYS A 22 3.32 6.60 -12.71
CA LYS A 22 3.38 5.61 -13.79
C LYS A 22 3.59 6.32 -15.12
N PHE A 23 4.43 5.76 -15.98
CA PHE A 23 4.71 6.31 -17.31
C PHE A 23 5.01 5.22 -18.35
N GLY A 24 4.96 5.55 -19.64
CA GLY A 24 5.15 4.58 -20.73
C GLY A 24 3.84 4.26 -21.42
N HIS A 25 3.37 3.02 -21.35
CA HIS A 25 2.10 2.61 -21.96
C HIS A 25 0.87 3.16 -21.22
N ARG A 26 1.01 3.46 -19.93
CA ARG A 26 -0.01 4.11 -19.10
C ARG A 26 0.63 5.26 -18.33
N GLU A 27 -0.07 6.39 -18.28
CA GLU A 27 0.27 7.51 -17.40
C GLU A 27 -0.78 7.64 -16.30
N GLU A 28 -0.34 7.61 -15.05
CA GLU A 28 -1.22 7.61 -13.88
C GLU A 28 -0.41 8.05 -12.65
N LEU A 29 -1.05 8.76 -11.72
CA LEU A 29 -0.51 9.02 -10.39
C LEU A 29 -1.15 8.05 -9.40
N VAL A 30 -0.33 7.42 -8.55
CA VAL A 30 -0.78 6.54 -7.46
C VAL A 30 -0.30 7.13 -6.14
N GLY A 31 -1.08 6.97 -5.07
CA GLY A 31 -0.72 7.48 -3.74
C GLY A 31 -0.83 8.99 -3.61
N SER A 32 -1.70 9.66 -4.38
CA SER A 32 -1.89 11.12 -4.34
C SER A 32 -2.80 11.62 -3.22
N GLU A 33 -3.41 10.71 -2.46
CA GLU A 33 -4.34 11.04 -1.38
C GLU A 33 -3.62 11.12 -0.03
N ILE A 34 -4.08 12.04 0.82
CA ILE A 34 -3.71 12.10 2.24
C ILE A 34 -4.12 10.79 2.91
N PHE A 35 -3.36 10.35 3.92
CA PHE A 35 -3.63 9.12 4.63
C PHE A 35 -5.05 9.11 5.19
N SER A 36 -5.84 8.13 4.76
CA SER A 36 -7.20 7.85 5.21
C SER A 36 -7.40 6.34 5.30
N ALA A 37 -7.76 5.88 6.50
CA ALA A 37 -8.15 4.50 6.74
C ALA A 37 -9.48 4.18 6.04
N GLU A 38 -10.37 5.18 5.92
CA GLU A 38 -11.65 5.08 5.23
C GLU A 38 -11.46 4.83 3.73
N LEU A 39 -10.54 5.54 3.07
CA LEU A 39 -10.20 5.27 1.67
C LEU A 39 -9.56 3.89 1.52
N LEU A 40 -8.67 3.52 2.46
CA LEU A 40 -8.06 2.19 2.47
C LEU A 40 -9.09 1.08 2.68
N ALA A 41 -10.25 1.32 3.31
CA ALA A 41 -11.33 0.34 3.41
C ALA A 41 -11.91 -0.07 2.04
N TRP A 42 -11.77 0.78 1.03
CA TRP A 42 -12.28 0.57 -0.33
C TRP A 42 -11.22 0.06 -1.31
N GLY A 43 -9.95 0.05 -0.92
CA GLY A 43 -8.85 -0.57 -1.68
C GLY A 43 -7.51 0.09 -1.44
N ASN A 44 -6.44 -0.59 -1.84
CA ASN A 44 -5.08 -0.06 -1.67
C ASN A 44 -4.78 1.06 -2.68
N TYR A 45 -4.62 2.30 -2.19
CA TYR A 45 -4.10 3.41 -3.01
C TYR A 45 -2.64 3.75 -2.73
N ILE A 46 -2.00 3.08 -1.76
CA ILE A 46 -0.60 3.28 -1.40
C ILE A 46 0.22 2.20 -2.11
N ASP A 47 1.18 2.60 -2.94
CA ASP A 47 1.99 1.67 -3.71
C ASP A 47 3.15 1.07 -2.88
N ALA A 48 3.73 -0.01 -3.40
CA ALA A 48 4.80 -0.76 -2.76
C ALA A 48 6.13 0.03 -2.57
N MET A 49 6.26 1.26 -3.06
CA MET A 49 7.40 2.14 -2.77
C MET A 49 7.30 2.83 -1.40
N VAL A 50 6.25 2.56 -0.62
CA VAL A 50 6.12 2.97 0.78
C VAL A 50 7.31 2.52 1.64
N MET A 51 7.75 3.39 2.54
CA MET A 51 8.74 3.06 3.57
C MET A 51 8.03 2.80 4.89
N PHE A 52 8.42 1.75 5.61
CA PHE A 52 7.89 1.42 6.93
C PHE A 52 8.88 1.76 8.05
N ASP A 53 8.38 2.16 9.21
CA ASP A 53 9.17 2.19 10.43
C ASP A 53 9.55 0.75 10.81
N LYS A 54 10.86 0.51 10.95
CA LYS A 54 11.39 -0.83 11.21
C LYS A 54 10.88 -1.42 12.52
N ASN A 55 10.79 -0.62 13.58
CA ASN A 55 10.43 -1.13 14.89
C ASN A 55 8.95 -1.51 14.95
N ILE A 56 8.09 -0.69 14.36
CA ILE A 56 6.66 -0.98 14.22
C ILE A 56 6.45 -2.20 13.31
N LEU A 57 7.16 -2.27 12.17
CA LEU A 57 7.08 -3.41 11.26
C LEU A 57 7.43 -4.73 11.96
N VAL A 58 8.55 -4.76 12.70
CA VAL A 58 8.98 -5.94 13.45
C VAL A 58 7.99 -6.28 14.58
N LYS A 59 7.49 -5.26 15.29
CA LYS A 59 6.50 -5.44 16.37
C LYS A 59 5.22 -6.12 15.87
N LEU A 60 4.80 -5.83 14.64
CA LEU A 60 3.59 -6.39 14.03
C LEU A 60 3.83 -7.67 13.21
N GLY A 61 5.07 -8.19 13.18
CA GLY A 61 5.40 -9.44 12.48
C GLY A 61 5.71 -9.29 10.98
N GLY A 62 5.67 -8.07 10.43
CA GLY A 62 6.04 -7.81 9.05
C GLY A 62 5.05 -8.34 8.01
N TYR A 63 5.58 -8.72 6.84
CA TYR A 63 4.79 -9.32 5.76
C TYR A 63 4.36 -10.73 6.12
N GLU A 64 3.06 -11.00 6.00
CA GLU A 64 2.51 -12.33 6.18
C GLU A 64 2.42 -13.05 4.83
N LYS A 65 2.71 -14.36 4.86
CA LYS A 65 2.50 -15.22 3.69
C LYS A 65 1.01 -15.49 3.52
N MET A 66 0.44 -15.01 2.42
CA MET A 66 -0.94 -15.28 2.05
C MET A 66 -1.08 -16.55 1.20
N GLU A 67 -2.20 -17.26 1.32
CA GLU A 67 -2.51 -18.42 0.46
C GLU A 67 -2.69 -18.00 -1.01
N ILE A 68 -3.29 -16.83 -1.20
CA ILE A 68 -3.40 -16.15 -2.49
C ILE A 68 -2.51 -14.92 -2.43
N GLY A 69 -1.45 -14.91 -3.24
CA GLY A 69 -0.52 -13.78 -3.28
C GLY A 69 -1.02 -12.59 -4.11
N GLY A 70 -0.41 -11.44 -3.90
CA GLY A 70 -0.60 -10.21 -4.67
C GLY A 70 -1.07 -9.00 -3.85
N TRP A 71 -1.55 -9.20 -2.62
CA TRP A 71 -2.06 -8.15 -1.72
C TRP A 71 -1.28 -8.09 -0.38
N GLU A 72 -0.05 -8.61 -0.34
CA GLU A 72 0.74 -8.69 0.90
C GLU A 72 1.10 -7.31 1.47
N ASP A 73 1.36 -6.33 0.60
CA ASP A 73 1.57 -4.93 0.98
C ASP A 73 0.31 -4.31 1.59
N TYR A 74 -0.84 -4.54 0.97
CA TYR A 74 -2.12 -4.08 1.46
C TYR A 74 -2.50 -4.75 2.78
N ASN A 75 -2.25 -6.05 2.94
CA ASN A 75 -2.45 -6.77 4.20
C ASN A 75 -1.63 -6.15 5.35
N LEU A 76 -0.37 -5.80 5.07
CA LEU A 76 0.49 -5.13 6.05
C LEU A 76 -0.06 -3.75 6.43
N ILE A 77 -0.53 -2.96 5.46
CA ILE A 77 -1.15 -1.65 5.72
C ILE A 77 -2.45 -1.79 6.53
N CYS A 78 -3.29 -2.78 6.23
CA CYS A 78 -4.49 -3.05 7.01
C CYS A 78 -4.17 -3.44 8.46
N ASN A 79 -3.12 -4.25 8.67
CA ASN A 79 -2.65 -4.61 10.01
C ASN A 79 -2.16 -3.39 10.80
N LEU A 80 -1.51 -2.42 10.13
CA LEU A 80 -1.15 -1.14 10.76
C LEU A 80 -2.39 -0.36 11.24
N ILE A 81 -3.43 -0.29 10.40
CA ILE A 81 -4.69 0.40 10.73
C ILE A 81 -5.40 -0.26 11.91
N GLU A 82 -5.51 -1.59 11.95
CA GLU A 82 -6.12 -2.30 13.08
C GLU A 82 -5.41 -1.99 14.40
N ASN A 83 -4.08 -1.85 14.34
CA ASN A 83 -3.23 -1.50 15.47
C ASN A 83 -3.12 0.02 15.73
N LYS A 84 -4.00 0.83 15.11
CA LYS A 84 -4.11 2.29 15.29
C LYS A 84 -2.86 3.07 14.90
N TYR A 85 -2.07 2.55 13.96
CA TYR A 85 -0.99 3.29 13.35
C TYR A 85 -1.47 4.07 12.12
N GLU A 86 -0.83 5.21 11.88
CA GLU A 86 -1.09 6.08 10.73
C GLU A 86 0.11 6.12 9.77
N GLY A 87 -0.14 6.59 8.55
CA GLY A 87 0.88 6.87 7.53
C GLY A 87 1.13 8.36 7.34
N CYS A 88 2.36 8.71 6.96
CA CYS A 88 2.74 10.08 6.57
C CYS A 88 2.71 10.22 5.05
N TYR A 89 1.88 11.13 4.55
CA TYR A 89 1.83 11.49 3.14
C TYR A 89 2.84 12.62 2.83
N ILE A 90 3.74 12.39 1.88
CA ILE A 90 4.81 13.34 1.52
C ILE A 90 4.33 14.40 0.52
N GLY A 91 3.32 14.12 -0.32
CA GLY A 91 2.80 15.10 -1.28
C GLY A 91 3.71 15.41 -2.48
N GLU A 92 4.75 14.61 -2.71
CA GLU A 92 5.71 14.83 -3.81
C GLU A 92 5.80 13.59 -4.71
N ILE A 93 6.08 13.79 -6.01
CA ILE A 93 6.44 12.70 -6.91
C ILE A 93 7.89 12.31 -6.64
N LEU A 94 8.10 11.18 -5.97
CA LEU A 94 9.44 10.69 -5.61
C LEU A 94 9.82 9.37 -6.30
N CYS A 95 8.87 8.73 -6.98
CA CYS A 95 9.06 7.45 -7.64
C CYS A 95 8.47 7.47 -9.05
N LEU A 96 9.15 6.81 -9.99
CA LEU A 96 8.67 6.61 -11.37
C LEU A 96 8.56 5.12 -11.64
N TYR A 97 7.40 4.66 -12.14
CA TYR A 97 7.16 3.27 -12.51
C TYR A 97 6.87 3.15 -14.00
N ARG A 98 7.71 2.43 -14.75
CA ARG A 98 7.50 2.24 -16.18
C ARG A 98 6.49 1.12 -16.42
N VAL A 99 5.39 1.44 -17.09
CA VAL A 99 4.40 0.46 -17.56
C VAL A 99 4.72 0.09 -19.00
N HIS A 100 4.96 -1.21 -19.23
CA HIS A 100 5.13 -1.78 -20.57
C HIS A 100 3.78 -2.33 -21.07
N GLY A 101 3.49 -2.19 -22.37
CA GLY A 101 2.21 -2.60 -22.96
C GLY A 101 1.93 -4.11 -22.94
N GLU A 102 2.96 -4.94 -22.78
CA GLU A 102 2.85 -6.41 -22.67
C GLU A 102 3.04 -6.92 -21.23
N SER A 103 3.05 -6.04 -20.22
CA SER A 103 3.28 -6.46 -18.84
C SER A 103 2.15 -7.40 -18.36
N MET A 104 2.56 -8.49 -17.71
CA MET A 104 1.80 -9.62 -17.12
C MET A 104 0.50 -9.30 -16.33
N LEU A 105 0.15 -8.03 -16.15
CA LEU A 105 -0.99 -7.59 -15.36
C LEU A 105 -2.34 -7.63 -16.11
N HIS A 106 -2.35 -7.82 -17.43
CA HIS A 106 -3.60 -7.80 -18.22
C HIS A 106 -4.30 -9.16 -18.39
N VAL A 107 -3.68 -10.30 -18.02
CA VAL A 107 -4.29 -11.63 -18.30
C VAL A 107 -4.47 -12.50 -17.04
N VAL A 108 -3.78 -12.21 -15.92
CA VAL A 108 -3.75 -13.13 -14.75
C VAL A 108 -4.10 -12.48 -13.41
N THR A 109 -4.01 -11.16 -13.23
CA THR A 109 -4.20 -10.51 -11.91
C THR A 109 -5.66 -10.51 -11.42
N ASN A 110 -6.65 -10.57 -12.32
CA ASN A 110 -8.07 -10.48 -11.92
C ASN A 110 -8.74 -11.82 -11.59
N LYS A 111 -8.11 -12.98 -11.79
CA LYS A 111 -8.83 -14.26 -11.62
C LYS A 111 -9.16 -14.61 -10.16
N LYS A 112 -8.46 -13.99 -9.20
CA LYS A 112 -8.60 -14.28 -7.76
C LYS A 112 -8.96 -13.05 -6.92
N GLU A 113 -9.30 -11.94 -7.55
CA GLU A 113 -9.61 -10.69 -6.86
C GLU A 113 -10.77 -10.87 -5.86
N GLU A 114 -11.86 -11.53 -6.27
CA GLU A 114 -12.99 -11.77 -5.35
C GLU A 114 -12.60 -12.64 -4.15
N GLN A 115 -11.75 -13.64 -4.36
CA GLN A 115 -11.25 -14.49 -3.26
C GLN A 115 -10.40 -13.67 -2.28
N LEU A 116 -9.56 -12.76 -2.78
CA LEU A 116 -8.80 -11.83 -1.96
C LEU A 116 -9.72 -10.86 -1.21
N ARG A 117 -10.77 -10.36 -1.87
CA ARG A 117 -11.77 -9.49 -1.23
C ARG A 117 -12.47 -10.20 -0.08
N GLU A 118 -12.89 -11.45 -0.27
CA GLU A 118 -13.50 -12.28 0.77
C GLU A 118 -12.56 -12.53 1.96
N ILE A 119 -11.30 -12.87 1.69
CA ILE A 119 -10.28 -13.03 2.74
C ILE A 119 -10.15 -11.75 3.57
N PHE A 120 -10.13 -10.58 2.92
CA PHE A 120 -9.97 -9.29 3.62
C PHE A 120 -11.21 -8.88 4.41
N ARG A 121 -12.43 -9.10 3.88
CA ARG A 121 -13.68 -8.87 4.64
C ARG A 121 -13.75 -9.73 5.90
N ASN A 122 -13.30 -10.98 5.82
CA ASN A 122 -13.28 -11.89 6.96
C ASN A 122 -12.19 -11.56 7.99
N ARG A 123 -11.08 -10.99 7.52
CA ARG A 123 -9.91 -10.69 8.36
C ARG A 123 -9.99 -9.32 9.04
N PHE A 124 -10.43 -8.30 8.32
CA PHE A 124 -10.38 -6.90 8.73
C PHE A 124 -11.78 -6.30 8.81
N SER A 125 -12.25 -6.04 10.03
CA SER A 125 -13.64 -5.58 10.27
C SER A 125 -13.99 -4.23 9.64
N PHE A 126 -13.00 -3.43 9.24
CA PHE A 126 -13.20 -2.10 8.65
C PHE A 126 -13.27 -2.10 7.11
N ILE A 127 -13.03 -3.23 6.44
CA ILE A 127 -13.09 -3.34 4.98
C ILE A 127 -14.53 -3.12 4.49
N ALA A 128 -14.67 -2.31 3.43
CA ALA A 128 -15.97 -1.81 2.97
C ALA A 128 -16.33 -2.20 1.52
N PHE A 129 -15.38 -2.73 0.75
CA PHE A 129 -15.61 -3.17 -0.62
C PHE A 129 -16.20 -4.57 -0.74
#